data_AF-A0A832C5B0-F1
#
_entry.id   AF-A0A832C5B0-F1
#
_cell.length_a   1.000
_cell.length_b   1.000
_cell.length_c   1.000
_cell.angle_alpha   90.00
_cell.angle_beta   90.00
_cell.angle_gamma   90.00
#
_symmetry.space_group_name_H-M   'P 1'
#
loop_
_entity.id
_entity.type
_entity.pdbx_description
1 polymer ?
#
loop_
_entity_poly.entity_id
_entity_poly.type
_entity_poly.pdbx_seq_one_letter_code
_entity_poly.pdbx_strand_id
1 'polypeptide(L)'
;MKVKYPSWAVLVGALAVGALLQGAISLGLLNTYQALILTYVCIMVVSSLGLNIIYGFTGQFSLGHAAFFGLGAYTAALVTHYSSV
;
A
#
# COMPACT_ATOMS: atom_id res chain seq x y z
N MET A 1 15.79 -16.34 -19.39
CA MET A 1 16.89 -15.42 -18.98
C MET A 1 16.90 -15.38 -17.45
N LYS A 2 17.78 -16.13 -16.75
CA LYS A 2 17.80 -16.17 -15.27
C LYS A 2 18.65 -15.03 -14.75
N VAL A 3 18.00 -13.93 -14.39
CA VAL A 3 18.66 -12.76 -13.85
C VAL A 3 19.12 -13.08 -12.43
N LYS A 4 20.44 -13.14 -12.22
CA LYS A 4 21.10 -13.64 -11.00
C LYS A 4 21.44 -12.49 -10.05
N TYR A 5 20.49 -11.59 -9.77
CA TYR A 5 20.70 -10.57 -8.76
C TYR A 5 20.71 -11.23 -7.38
N PRO A 6 21.67 -10.90 -6.50
CA PRO A 6 21.65 -11.44 -5.17
C PRO A 6 20.47 -10.80 -4.41
N SER A 7 19.72 -11.59 -3.64
CA SER A 7 18.45 -11.20 -3.01
C SER A 7 18.55 -9.94 -2.14
N TRP A 8 19.72 -9.67 -1.56
CA TRP A 8 20.00 -8.48 -0.77
C TRP A 8 20.00 -7.18 -1.61
N ALA A 9 20.38 -7.23 -2.89
CA ALA A 9 20.37 -6.06 -3.77
C ALA A 9 18.95 -5.54 -4.05
N VAL A 10 17.96 -6.44 -4.08
CA VAL A 10 16.54 -6.06 -4.25
C VAL A 10 16.00 -5.37 -3.00
N LEU A 11 16.38 -5.86 -1.81
CA LEU A 11 15.99 -5.24 -0.54
C LEU A 11 16.59 -3.84 -0.37
N VAL A 12 17.88 -3.69 -0.71
CA VAL A 12 18.57 -2.40 -0.68
C VAL A 12 17.96 -1.42 -1.70
N GLY A 13 17.61 -1.89 -2.90
CA GLY A 13 16.93 -1.07 -3.91
C GLY A 13 15.56 -0.58 -3.44
N ALA A 14 14.74 -1.46 -2.83
CA ALA A 14 13.42 -1.09 -2.30
C ALA A 14 13.54 -0.08 -1.14
N LEU A 15 14.51 -0.28 -0.25
CA LEU A 15 14.77 0.61 0.88
C LEU A 15 15.25 2.00 0.40
N ALA A 16 16.12 2.04 -0.61
CA ALA A 16 16.60 3.27 -1.20
C ALA A 16 15.47 4.07 -1.87
N VAL A 17 14.57 3.40 -2.60
CA VAL A 17 13.40 4.04 -3.20
C VAL A 17 12.48 4.60 -2.12
N GLY A 18 12.20 3.84 -1.06
CA GLY A 18 11.39 4.32 0.07
C GLY A 18 12.01 5.55 0.76
N ALA A 19 13.32 5.53 1.00
CA ALA A 19 14.04 6.64 1.61
C ALA A 19 14.07 7.89 0.72
N LEU A 20 14.20 7.73 -0.61
CA LEU A 20 14.16 8.84 -1.56
C LEU A 20 12.77 9.48 -1.62
N LEU A 21 11.70 8.67 -1.62
CA LEU A 21 10.32 9.16 -1.60
C LEU A 21 10.01 9.90 -0.28
N GLN A 22 10.46 9.34 0.85
CA GLN A 22 10.30 10.00 2.16
C GLN A 22 11.11 11.29 2.27
N GLY A 23 12.33 11.32 1.71
CA GLY A 23 13.16 12.51 1.62
C GLY A 23 12.52 13.60 0.75
N ALA A 24 11.92 13.24 -0.38
CA ALA A 24 11.20 14.17 -1.25
C ALA A 24 9.98 14.81 -0.56
N ILE A 25 9.27 14.04 0.29
CA ILE A 25 8.17 14.55 1.12
C ILE A 25 8.71 15.51 2.19
N SER A 26 9.81 15.17 2.87
CA SER A 26 10.39 16.00 3.93
C SER A 26 11.01 17.31 3.44
N LEU A 27 11.41 17.36 2.16
CA LEU A 27 11.94 18.57 1.51
C LEU A 27 10.84 19.54 1.05
N GLY A 28 9.56 19.22 1.27
CA GLY A 28 8.44 20.11 0.96
C GLY A 28 8.18 20.31 -0.53
N LEU A 29 8.77 19.48 -1.40
CA LEU A 29 8.60 19.54 -2.85
C LEU A 29 7.21 19.08 -3.31
N LEU A 30 6.46 18.39 -2.45
CA LEU A 30 5.14 17.83 -2.76
C LEU A 30 4.05 18.54 -1.96
N ASN A 31 2.97 18.92 -2.64
CA ASN A 31 1.77 19.44 -1.99
C ASN A 31 1.14 18.36 -1.11
N THR A 32 0.49 18.74 0.00
CA THR A 32 -0.19 17.83 0.96
C THR A 32 -1.08 16.81 0.26
N TYR A 33 -1.79 17.22 -0.81
CA TYR A 33 -2.62 16.32 -1.60
C TYR A 33 -1.81 15.26 -2.36
N GLN A 34 -0.67 15.65 -2.94
CA GLN A 34 0.21 14.72 -3.67
C GLN A 34 0.88 13.74 -2.70
N ALA A 35 1.29 14.19 -1.52
CA ALA A 35 1.84 13.32 -0.48
C ALA A 35 0.80 12.29 0.01
N LEU A 36 -0.46 12.70 0.14
CA LEU A 36 -1.57 11.82 0.51
C LEU A 36 -1.84 10.76 -0.57
N ILE A 37 -1.90 11.14 -1.85
CA ILE A 37 -2.03 10.18 -2.96
C ILE A 37 -0.85 9.20 -2.96
N LEU A 38 0.38 9.70 -2.81
CA LEU A 38 1.58 8.86 -2.82
C LEU A 38 1.53 7.80 -1.71
N THR A 39 1.05 8.19 -0.53
CA THR A 39 0.85 7.29 0.61
C THR A 39 -0.18 6.20 0.27
N TYR A 40 -1.31 6.56 -0.34
CA TYR A 40 -2.31 5.58 -0.81
C TYR A 40 -1.74 4.62 -1.85
N VAL A 41 -0.91 5.10 -2.78
CA VAL A 41 -0.26 4.25 -3.78
C VAL A 41 0.68 3.26 -3.09
N CYS A 42 1.51 3.69 -2.14
CA CYS A 42 2.39 2.80 -1.38
C CYS A 42 1.61 1.70 -0.65
N ILE A 43 0.49 2.06 -0.01
CA ILE A 43 -0.40 1.09 0.66
C ILE A 43 -0.94 0.07 -0.36
N MET A 44 -1.47 0.54 -1.50
CA MET A 44 -2.01 -0.33 -2.55
C MET A 44 -0.95 -1.26 -3.16
N VAL A 45 0.30 -0.79 -3.31
CA VAL A 45 1.42 -1.61 -3.81
C VAL A 45 1.75 -2.74 -2.82
N VAL A 46 1.84 -2.46 -1.52
CA VAL A 46 2.09 -3.48 -0.50
C VAL A 46 0.96 -4.51 -0.47
N SER A 47 -0.30 -4.05 -0.54
CA SER A 47 -1.48 -4.91 -0.62
C SER A 47 -1.47 -5.80 -1.87
N SER A 48 -1.12 -5.24 -3.02
CA SER A 48 -1.04 -5.97 -4.29
C SER A 48 0.08 -7.02 -4.27
N LEU A 49 1.23 -6.71 -3.67
CA LEU A 49 2.32 -7.67 -3.47
C LEU A 49 1.90 -8.81 -2.53
N GLY A 50 1.21 -8.51 -1.42
CA GLY A 50 0.67 -9.52 -0.51
C GLY A 50 -0.33 -10.45 -1.22
N LEU A 51 -1.22 -9.88 -2.04
CA LEU A 51 -2.14 -10.65 -2.88
C LEU A 51 -1.39 -11.52 -3.88
N ASN A 52 -0.38 -10.99 -4.56
CA ASN A 52 0.44 -11.75 -5.51
C ASN A 52 1.12 -12.95 -4.84
N ILE A 53 1.56 -12.81 -3.58
CA ILE A 53 2.15 -13.92 -2.83
C ILE A 53 1.09 -15.01 -2.53
N ILE A 54 -0.09 -14.63 -2.02
CA ILE A 54 -1.12 -15.59 -1.64
C ILE A 54 -1.74 -16.29 -2.87
N TYR A 55 -2.09 -15.52 -3.89
CA TYR A 55 -2.64 -16.04 -5.15
C TYR A 55 -1.60 -16.82 -5.94
N GLY A 56 -0.38 -16.28 -6.06
CA GLY A 56 0.65 -16.83 -6.91
C GLY A 56 1.30 -18.12 -6.36
N PHE A 57 1.51 -18.21 -5.04
CA PHE A 57 2.22 -19.35 -4.44
C PHE A 57 1.30 -20.36 -3.73
N THR A 58 0.18 -19.92 -3.14
CA THR A 58 -0.72 -20.80 -2.38
C THR A 58 -2.03 -21.07 -3.12
N GLY A 59 -2.34 -20.31 -4.17
CA GLY A 59 -3.56 -20.48 -4.99
C GLY A 59 -4.86 -20.12 -4.25
N GLN A 60 -4.77 -19.45 -3.10
CA GLN A 60 -5.92 -19.13 -2.27
C GLN A 60 -6.50 -17.75 -2.60
N PHE A 61 -7.84 -17.64 -2.66
CA PHE A 61 -8.52 -16.38 -2.94
C PHE A 61 -8.56 -15.49 -1.70
N SER A 62 -7.61 -14.55 -1.57
CA SER A 62 -7.54 -13.61 -0.45
C SER A 62 -8.54 -12.46 -0.64
N LEU A 63 -9.78 -12.64 -0.18
CA LEU A 63 -10.83 -11.60 -0.09
C LEU A 63 -10.75 -10.76 1.20
N GLY A 64 -9.95 -11.19 2.18
CA GLY A 64 -9.94 -10.59 3.53
C GLY A 64 -9.67 -9.09 3.53
N HIS A 65 -8.68 -8.62 2.76
CA HIS A 65 -8.33 -7.19 2.72
C HIS A 65 -9.50 -6.32 2.23
N ALA A 66 -10.14 -6.71 1.13
CA ALA A 66 -11.30 -5.99 0.58
C ALA A 66 -12.52 -6.10 1.50
N ALA A 67 -12.72 -7.25 2.14
CA ALA A 67 -13.82 -7.47 3.09
C ALA A 67 -13.69 -6.57 4.34
N PHE A 68 -12.50 -6.47 4.94
CA PHE A 68 -12.26 -5.59 6.08
C PHE A 68 -12.30 -4.10 5.70
N PHE A 69 -11.80 -3.74 4.52
CA PHE A 69 -11.90 -2.37 4.00
C PHE A 69 -13.36 -1.96 3.78
N GLY A 70 -14.18 -2.83 3.16
CA GLY A 70 -15.61 -2.60 2.97
C GLY A 70 -16.39 -2.50 4.27
N LEU A 71 -16.12 -3.41 5.24
CA LEU A 71 -16.74 -3.37 6.57
C LEU A 71 -16.41 -2.08 7.32
N GLY A 72 -15.16 -1.63 7.28
CA GLY A 72 -14.72 -0.37 7.90
C GLY A 72 -15.38 0.86 7.26
N ALA A 73 -15.47 0.91 5.93
CA ALA A 73 -16.13 2.01 5.22
C ALA A 73 -17.63 2.09 5.54
N TYR A 74 -18.32 0.94 5.58
CA TYR A 74 -19.75 0.89 5.89
C TYR A 74 -20.04 1.30 7.34
N THR A 75 -19.24 0.82 8.29
CA THR A 75 -19.37 1.22 9.71
C THR A 75 -19.08 2.71 9.90
N ALA A 76 -18.05 3.26 9.27
CA ALA A 76 -17.75 4.70 9.33
C ALA A 76 -18.88 5.56 8.71
N ALA A 77 -19.45 5.12 7.59
CA ALA A 77 -20.58 5.78 6.96
C ALA A 77 -21.83 5.78 7.86
N LEU A 78 -22.14 4.65 8.52
CA LEU A 78 -23.23 4.57 9.50
C LEU A 78 -23.01 5.54 10.66
N VAL A 79 -21.82 5.49 11.30
CA VAL A 79 -21.49 6.36 12.43
C VAL A 79 -21.60 7.83 12.06
N THR A 80 -21.12 8.20 10.86
CA THR A 80 -21.21 9.56 10.34
C THR A 80 -22.67 9.96 10.14
N HIS A 81 -23.48 9.09 9.51
CA HIS A 81 -24.90 9.34 9.27
C HIS A 81 -25.69 9.56 10.57
N TYR A 82 -25.47 8.72 11.60
CA TYR A 82 -26.14 8.89 12.89
C TYR A 82 -25.63 10.08 13.70
N SER A 83 -24.36 10.48 13.53
CA SER A 83 -23.80 11.65 14.23
C SER A 83 -24.22 12.99 13.61
N SER A 84 -24.65 12.97 12.34
CA SER A 84 -25.11 14.16 11.59
C SER A 84 -26.61 14.46 11.73
N VAL A 85 -27.32 13.73 12.59
CA VAL A 85 -28.73 13.96 12.99
C VAL A 85 -28.75 14.47 14.41
#